data_AF-A0A959QFX9-F1
#
_entry.id   AF-A0A959QFX9-F1
#
_cell.length_a   1.000
_cell.length_b   1.000
_cell.length_c   1.000
_cell.angle_alpha   90.00
_cell.angle_beta   90.00
_cell.angle_gamma   90.00
#
_symmetry.space_group_name_H-M   'P 1'
#
loop_
_entity.id
_entity.type
_entity.pdbx_description
1 polymer ?
#
loop_
_entity_poly.entity_id
_entity_poly.type
_entity_poly.pdbx_seq_one_letter_code
_entity_poly.pdbx_strand_id
1 'polypeptide(L)'
;MIIIRFVFAMTLLGVTLSSCQVLECGADKNAFLNKYESFIAKVDHLDLDVSSEKWSKYDAQFKTYIEDCYDYYEDDLTTKERRQFWMKTLKYYATRYGEGMINELSKKDGISEKVEKNIEEVLDATGRDLEDFINKNMNEIEDLVKDIGKDIEDWAAKLKDILQE
;
A
#
# COMPACT_ATOMS: atom_id res chain seq x y z
N MET A 1 -48.74 -25.06 10.09
CA MET A 1 -48.39 -24.33 8.84
C MET A 1 -48.04 -22.84 9.06
N ILE A 2 -47.78 -22.39 10.31
CA ILE A 2 -47.39 -21.00 10.62
C ILE A 2 -45.90 -20.91 10.96
N ILE A 3 -45.34 -21.95 11.61
CA ILE A 3 -43.93 -21.98 12.05
C ILE A 3 -42.94 -22.01 10.87
N ILE A 4 -43.28 -22.70 9.77
CA ILE A 4 -42.43 -22.78 8.57
C ILE A 4 -42.32 -21.42 7.84
N ARG A 5 -43.33 -20.54 7.97
CA ARG A 5 -43.31 -19.20 7.36
C ARG A 5 -42.41 -18.21 8.11
N PHE A 6 -42.22 -18.40 9.41
CA PHE A 6 -41.33 -17.55 10.21
C PHE A 6 -39.85 -17.92 10.05
N VAL A 7 -39.54 -19.20 9.80
CA VAL A 7 -38.16 -19.65 9.57
C VAL A 7 -37.60 -19.13 8.24
N PHE A 8 -38.43 -19.02 7.20
CA PHE A 8 -38.01 -18.51 5.89
C PHE A 8 -37.76 -16.99 5.86
N ALA A 9 -38.39 -16.24 6.77
CA ALA A 9 -38.24 -14.79 6.86
C ALA A 9 -37.01 -14.36 7.68
N MET A 10 -36.44 -15.26 8.50
CA MET A 10 -35.31 -14.95 9.37
C MET A 10 -33.95 -15.27 8.72
N THR A 11 -33.92 -16.09 7.67
CA THR A 11 -32.70 -16.41 6.89
C THR A 11 -32.37 -15.37 5.82
N LEU A 12 -33.28 -14.44 5.49
CA LEU A 12 -33.03 -13.39 4.48
C LEU A 12 -32.38 -12.12 5.04
N LEU A 13 -32.25 -11.97 6.37
CA LEU A 13 -31.70 -10.78 7.01
C LEU A 13 -30.20 -10.91 7.39
N GLY A 14 -29.51 -11.95 6.91
CA GLY A 14 -28.11 -12.23 7.27
C GLY A 14 -27.05 -11.89 6.22
N VAL A 15 -27.43 -11.42 5.01
CA VAL A 15 -26.51 -11.39 3.85
C VAL A 15 -26.04 -9.97 3.46
N THR A 16 -26.42 -8.91 4.18
CA THR A 16 -26.23 -7.53 3.65
C THR A 16 -24.97 -6.80 4.12
N LEU A 17 -24.04 -7.42 4.85
CA LEU A 17 -22.86 -6.70 5.37
C LEU A 17 -21.56 -6.91 4.58
N SER A 18 -21.46 -7.93 3.72
CA SER A 18 -20.25 -8.20 2.92
C SER A 18 -20.21 -7.45 1.58
N SER A 19 -21.30 -6.82 1.15
CA SER A 19 -21.38 -6.15 -0.16
C SER A 19 -20.81 -4.73 -0.19
N CYS A 20 -20.58 -4.09 0.96
CA CYS A 20 -20.00 -2.73 0.98
C CYS A 20 -18.50 -2.72 0.66
N GLN A 21 -17.73 -3.70 1.16
CA GLN A 21 -16.29 -3.77 0.90
C GLN A 21 -15.97 -4.10 -0.57
N VAL A 22 -16.77 -4.97 -1.21
CA VAL A 22 -16.61 -5.30 -2.65
C VAL A 22 -16.84 -4.08 -3.54
N LEU A 23 -17.79 -3.19 -3.19
CA LEU A 23 -18.03 -1.98 -3.98
C LEU A 23 -16.84 -1.01 -3.90
N GLU A 24 -16.28 -0.85 -2.72
CA GLU A 24 -15.18 0.07 -2.45
C GLU A 24 -13.87 -0.42 -3.08
N CYS A 25 -13.53 -1.69 -2.89
CA CYS A 25 -12.31 -2.29 -3.43
C CYS A 25 -12.38 -2.59 -4.94
N GLY A 26 -13.59 -2.72 -5.51
CA GLY A 26 -13.78 -3.10 -6.91
C GLY A 26 -14.31 -4.51 -7.06
N ALA A 27 -14.89 -4.82 -8.22
CA ALA A 27 -15.57 -6.10 -8.45
C ALA A 27 -14.61 -7.29 -8.62
N ASP A 28 -13.34 -7.02 -8.95
CA ASP A 28 -12.28 -8.00 -9.11
C ASP A 28 -10.90 -7.35 -8.89
N LYS A 29 -9.84 -8.17 -8.88
CA LYS A 29 -8.47 -7.72 -8.66
C LYS A 29 -8.00 -6.64 -9.65
N ASN A 30 -8.46 -6.69 -10.91
CA ASN A 30 -8.04 -5.70 -11.91
C ASN A 30 -8.72 -4.36 -11.65
N ALA A 31 -10.01 -4.39 -11.29
CA ALA A 31 -10.73 -3.20 -10.87
C ALA A 31 -10.08 -2.55 -9.64
N PHE A 32 -9.64 -3.35 -8.68
CA PHE A 32 -8.87 -2.89 -7.52
C PHE A 32 -7.55 -2.22 -7.92
N LEU A 33 -6.69 -2.93 -8.65
CA LEU A 33 -5.38 -2.40 -9.07
C LEU A 33 -5.52 -1.11 -9.88
N ASN A 34 -6.49 -1.03 -10.79
CA ASN A 34 -6.75 0.17 -11.59
C ASN A 34 -7.22 1.36 -10.74
N LYS A 35 -8.09 1.11 -9.74
CA LYS A 35 -8.54 2.14 -8.79
C LYS A 35 -7.36 2.68 -7.98
N TYR A 36 -6.52 1.78 -7.48
CA TYR A 36 -5.33 2.16 -6.71
C TYR A 36 -4.34 2.94 -7.57
N GLU A 37 -4.06 2.48 -8.79
CA GLU A 37 -3.19 3.19 -9.73
C GLU A 37 -3.71 4.60 -10.04
N SER A 38 -5.02 4.73 -10.28
CA SER A 38 -5.67 6.03 -10.50
C SER A 38 -5.57 6.95 -9.28
N PHE A 39 -5.69 6.38 -8.08
CA PHE A 39 -5.52 7.11 -6.83
C PHE A 39 -4.09 7.64 -6.67
N ILE A 40 -3.09 6.79 -6.92
CA ILE A 40 -1.67 7.17 -6.81
C ILE A 40 -1.30 8.22 -7.85
N ALA A 41 -1.75 8.06 -9.10
CA ALA A 41 -1.55 9.07 -10.15
C ALA A 41 -2.18 10.41 -9.77
N LYS A 42 -3.38 10.39 -9.17
CA LYS A 42 -4.02 11.61 -8.66
C LYS A 42 -3.19 12.26 -7.55
N VAL A 43 -2.69 11.48 -6.59
CA VAL A 43 -1.88 11.98 -5.47
C VAL A 43 -0.56 12.58 -5.95
N ASP A 44 0.10 11.95 -6.92
CA ASP A 44 1.37 12.42 -7.49
C ASP A 44 1.27 13.79 -8.19
N HIS A 45 0.07 14.18 -8.63
CA HIS A 45 -0.21 15.48 -9.22
C HIS A 45 -0.75 16.51 -8.21
N LEU A 46 -0.84 16.16 -6.93
CA LEU A 46 -1.21 17.10 -5.89
C LEU A 46 -0.02 17.99 -5.52
N ASP A 47 -0.18 19.28 -5.70
CA ASP A 47 0.73 20.28 -5.16
C ASP A 47 0.27 20.65 -3.74
N LEU A 48 0.44 19.70 -2.81
CA LEU A 48 0.12 19.86 -1.39
C LEU A 48 1.39 19.84 -0.56
N ASP A 49 1.51 20.83 0.33
CA ASP A 49 2.52 20.79 1.39
C ASP A 49 2.31 19.57 2.29
N VAL A 50 3.40 18.95 2.73
CA VAL A 50 3.39 17.73 3.58
C VAL A 50 2.66 17.92 4.91
N SER A 51 2.56 19.16 5.41
CA SER A 51 1.81 19.51 6.63
C SER A 51 0.33 19.81 6.40
N SER A 52 -0.12 19.79 5.14
CA SER A 52 -1.49 20.16 4.80
C SER A 52 -2.53 19.22 5.41
N GLU A 53 -3.51 19.77 6.12
CA GLU A 53 -4.65 19.00 6.65
C GLU A 53 -5.48 18.29 5.57
N LYS A 54 -5.34 18.73 4.30
CA LYS A 54 -5.99 18.11 3.14
C LYS A 54 -5.54 16.66 2.91
N TRP A 55 -4.39 16.27 3.44
CA TRP A 55 -3.89 14.90 3.41
C TRP A 55 -4.83 13.92 4.10
N SER A 56 -5.58 14.34 5.13
CA SER A 56 -6.48 13.47 5.90
C SER A 56 -7.42 12.61 5.04
N LYS A 57 -7.97 13.18 3.96
CA LYS A 57 -8.84 12.44 3.04
C LYS A 57 -8.08 11.40 2.21
N TYR A 58 -6.87 11.73 1.77
CA TYR A 58 -6.03 10.82 0.99
C TYR A 58 -5.45 9.73 1.86
N ASP A 59 -5.04 10.05 3.09
CA ASP A 59 -4.55 9.11 4.09
C ASP A 59 -5.64 8.08 4.45
N ALA A 60 -6.88 8.52 4.63
CA ALA A 60 -8.01 7.61 4.85
C ALA A 60 -8.24 6.67 3.65
N GLN A 61 -8.23 7.21 2.43
CA GLN A 61 -8.44 6.41 1.22
C GLN A 61 -7.28 5.44 0.96
N PHE A 62 -6.04 5.89 1.18
CA PHE A 62 -4.84 5.06 1.10
C PHE A 62 -4.91 3.91 2.10
N LYS A 63 -5.27 4.21 3.37
CA LYS A 63 -5.45 3.20 4.41
C LYS A 63 -6.45 2.13 4.00
N THR A 64 -7.61 2.50 3.45
CA THR A 64 -8.59 1.53 2.93
C THR A 64 -8.01 0.63 1.84
N TYR A 65 -7.20 1.17 0.92
CA TYR A 65 -6.58 0.33 -0.11
C TYR A 65 -5.62 -0.71 0.46
N ILE A 66 -4.88 -0.38 1.52
CA ILE A 66 -3.84 -1.26 2.08
C ILE A 66 -4.39 -2.21 3.15
N GLU A 67 -5.28 -1.73 4.02
CA GLU A 67 -5.80 -2.52 5.13
C GLU A 67 -7.03 -3.34 4.75
N ASP A 68 -7.90 -2.81 3.88
CA ASP A 68 -9.14 -3.51 3.53
C ASP A 68 -9.00 -4.22 2.18
N CYS A 69 -8.56 -3.51 1.14
CA CYS A 69 -8.64 -4.02 -0.23
C CYS A 69 -7.48 -4.93 -0.62
N TYR A 70 -6.26 -4.63 -0.18
CA TYR A 70 -5.11 -5.46 -0.48
C TYR A 70 -5.27 -6.86 0.13
N ASP A 71 -5.65 -6.95 1.41
CA ASP A 71 -5.83 -8.24 2.10
C ASP A 71 -6.90 -9.11 1.44
N TYR A 72 -7.92 -8.48 0.85
CA TYR A 72 -8.95 -9.20 0.12
C TYR A 72 -8.44 -9.81 -1.20
N TYR A 73 -7.48 -9.15 -1.86
CA TYR A 73 -7.00 -9.55 -3.19
C TYR A 73 -5.59 -10.16 -3.22
N GLU A 74 -4.82 -10.11 -2.12
CA GLU A 74 -3.40 -10.51 -2.05
C GLU A 74 -3.13 -11.87 -2.71
N ASP A 75 -3.96 -12.87 -2.40
CA ASP A 75 -3.84 -14.24 -2.92
C ASP A 75 -4.13 -14.36 -4.43
N ASP A 76 -4.92 -13.45 -4.99
CA ASP A 76 -5.25 -13.40 -6.41
C ASP A 76 -4.21 -12.62 -7.24
N LEU A 77 -3.33 -11.87 -6.57
CA LEU A 77 -2.29 -11.09 -7.22
C LEU A 77 -1.09 -11.96 -7.60
N THR A 78 -0.62 -11.79 -8.84
CA THR A 78 0.68 -12.30 -9.26
C THR A 78 1.79 -11.53 -8.55
N THR A 79 2.98 -12.14 -8.44
CA THR A 79 4.18 -11.47 -7.88
C THR A 79 4.46 -10.12 -8.56
N LYS A 80 4.25 -10.04 -9.89
CA LYS A 80 4.43 -8.78 -10.63
C LYS A 80 3.42 -7.72 -10.18
N GLU A 81 2.15 -8.10 -10.01
CA GLU A 81 1.10 -7.18 -9.56
C GLU A 81 1.35 -6.71 -8.12
N ARG A 82 1.74 -7.61 -7.20
CA ARG A 82 2.10 -7.24 -5.82
C ARG A 82 3.27 -6.27 -5.78
N ARG A 83 4.35 -6.56 -6.49
CA ARG A 83 5.50 -5.67 -6.64
C ARG A 83 5.10 -4.28 -7.15
N GLN A 84 4.29 -4.22 -8.21
CA GLN A 84 3.82 -2.96 -8.78
C GLN A 84 2.89 -2.18 -7.83
N PHE A 85 2.14 -2.89 -6.99
CA PHE A 85 1.31 -2.31 -5.95
C PHE A 85 2.18 -1.69 -4.87
N TRP A 86 3.10 -2.46 -4.28
CA TRP A 86 3.96 -1.99 -3.20
C TRP A 86 4.95 -0.91 -3.63
N MET A 87 5.42 -0.92 -4.88
CA MET A 87 6.19 0.21 -5.43
C MET A 87 5.39 1.51 -5.43
N LYS A 88 4.10 1.45 -5.80
CA LYS A 88 3.21 2.62 -5.75
C LYS A 88 2.91 3.03 -4.31
N THR A 89 2.88 2.09 -3.37
CA THR A 89 2.78 2.38 -1.93
C THR A 89 3.97 3.20 -1.46
N LEU A 90 5.20 2.82 -1.82
CA LEU A 90 6.39 3.62 -1.51
C LEU A 90 6.33 5.01 -2.15
N LYS A 91 5.84 5.10 -3.39
CA LYS A 91 5.60 6.39 -4.05
C LYS A 91 4.63 7.27 -3.28
N TYR A 92 3.54 6.72 -2.74
CA TYR A 92 2.63 7.47 -1.87
C TYR A 92 3.35 8.05 -0.66
N TYR A 93 4.14 7.22 0.05
CA TYR A 93 4.89 7.66 1.21
C TYR A 93 5.88 8.78 0.87
N ALA A 94 6.61 8.67 -0.24
CA ALA A 94 7.50 9.71 -0.71
C ALA A 94 6.75 11.02 -1.01
N THR A 95 5.61 10.97 -1.70
CA THR A 95 4.79 12.16 -1.98
C THR A 95 4.17 12.77 -0.71
N ARG A 96 3.70 11.93 0.22
CA ARG A 96 2.97 12.34 1.42
C ARG A 96 3.88 12.93 2.49
N TYR A 97 5.07 12.36 2.66
CA TYR A 97 5.95 12.65 3.79
C TYR A 97 7.29 13.27 3.38
N GLY A 98 7.66 13.21 2.09
CA GLY A 98 8.95 13.68 1.60
C GLY A 98 10.08 13.11 2.44
N GLU A 99 10.91 14.01 2.98
CA GLU A 99 12.05 13.64 3.82
C GLU A 99 11.67 12.81 5.06
N GLY A 100 10.44 12.96 5.55
CA GLY A 100 9.92 12.25 6.72
C GLY A 100 9.43 10.83 6.46
N MET A 101 9.41 10.35 5.21
CA MET A 101 8.88 9.02 4.84
C MET A 101 9.47 7.90 5.70
N ILE A 102 10.76 8.00 5.99
CA ILE A 102 11.56 7.02 6.70
C ILE A 102 11.06 6.82 8.13
N ASN A 103 10.86 7.94 8.81
CA ASN A 103 10.36 7.96 10.17
C ASN A 103 8.96 7.39 10.23
N GLU A 104 8.14 7.63 9.21
CA GLU A 104 6.79 7.05 9.13
C GLU A 104 6.83 5.54 8.89
N LEU A 105 7.64 5.05 7.94
CA LEU A 105 7.82 3.61 7.70
C LEU A 105 8.44 2.88 8.90
N SER A 106 9.21 3.58 9.73
CA SER A 106 9.80 3.02 10.95
C SER A 106 8.81 2.93 12.12
N LYS A 107 7.65 3.62 12.03
CA LYS A 107 6.56 3.43 12.99
C LYS A 107 5.96 2.08 12.68
N LYS A 108 6.08 1.13 13.62
CA LYS A 108 5.50 -0.22 13.54
C LYS A 108 3.97 -0.19 13.63
N ASP A 109 3.34 0.50 12.70
CA ASP A 109 1.90 0.48 12.49
C ASP A 109 1.52 -0.56 11.43
N GLY A 110 0.22 -0.81 11.28
CA GLY A 110 -0.28 -1.87 10.41
C GLY A 110 0.08 -1.71 8.93
N ILE A 111 0.36 -0.50 8.45
CA ILE A 111 0.77 -0.28 7.06
C ILE A 111 2.27 -0.50 6.92
N SER A 112 3.07 0.08 7.82
CA SER A 112 4.52 -0.09 7.82
C SER A 112 4.95 -1.54 7.96
N GLU A 113 4.29 -2.33 8.82
CA GLU A 113 4.54 -3.77 8.93
C GLU A 113 4.23 -4.52 7.62
N LYS A 114 3.18 -4.12 6.89
CA LYS A 114 2.86 -4.70 5.58
C LYS A 114 3.85 -4.30 4.51
N VAL A 115 4.35 -3.05 4.54
CA VAL A 115 5.43 -2.61 3.65
C VAL A 115 6.66 -3.47 3.91
N GLU A 116 7.08 -3.62 5.17
CA GLU A 116 8.21 -4.46 5.58
C GLU A 116 8.05 -5.91 5.09
N LYS A 117 6.89 -6.54 5.29
CA LYS A 117 6.60 -7.91 4.81
C LYS A 117 6.78 -8.07 3.28
N ASN A 118 6.45 -7.03 2.51
CA ASN A 118 6.36 -7.13 1.06
C ASN A 118 7.51 -6.47 0.31
N ILE A 119 8.42 -5.81 1.02
CA ILE A 119 9.49 -5.02 0.41
C ILE A 119 10.51 -5.88 -0.34
N GLU A 120 10.70 -7.14 0.09
CA GLU A 120 11.60 -8.08 -0.60
C GLU A 120 11.14 -8.32 -2.04
N GLU A 121 9.83 -8.51 -2.26
CA GLU A 121 9.28 -8.69 -3.61
C GLU A 121 9.48 -7.45 -4.49
N VAL A 122 9.52 -6.26 -3.87
CA VAL A 122 9.80 -4.97 -4.52
C VAL A 122 11.26 -4.87 -4.90
N LEU A 123 12.18 -5.22 -4.01
CA LEU A 123 13.62 -5.16 -4.27
C LEU A 123 14.10 -6.19 -5.29
N ASP A 124 13.47 -7.35 -5.35
CA ASP A 124 13.73 -8.35 -6.40
C ASP A 124 13.32 -7.83 -7.80
N ALA A 125 12.78 -6.61 -7.89
CA ALA A 125 12.62 -5.88 -9.13
C ALA A 125 13.93 -5.20 -9.53
N THR A 126 14.79 -5.92 -10.25
CA THR A 126 15.91 -5.33 -11.00
C THR A 126 15.39 -4.56 -12.23
N GLY A 127 14.57 -3.53 -12.00
CA GLY A 127 13.88 -2.77 -13.04
C GLY A 127 14.03 -1.28 -12.85
N ARG A 128 14.08 -0.56 -13.98
CA ARG A 128 14.23 0.90 -14.06
C ARG A 128 13.32 1.70 -13.13
N ASP A 129 12.09 1.22 -12.86
CA ASP A 129 11.16 1.92 -11.97
C ASP A 129 11.66 1.97 -10.51
N LEU A 130 12.35 0.92 -10.04
CA LEU A 130 12.99 0.91 -8.72
C LEU A 130 14.22 1.82 -8.72
N GLU A 131 15.05 1.74 -9.75
CA GLU A 131 16.23 2.61 -9.91
C GLU A 131 15.83 4.10 -9.94
N ASP A 132 14.82 4.46 -10.72
CA ASP A 132 14.30 5.84 -10.81
C ASP A 132 13.74 6.31 -9.46
N PHE A 133 13.01 5.44 -8.74
CA PHE A 133 12.51 5.74 -7.41
C PHE A 133 13.66 5.98 -6.42
N ILE A 134 14.66 5.09 -6.42
CA ILE A 134 15.83 5.19 -5.55
C ILE A 134 16.60 6.49 -5.84
N ASN A 135 16.91 6.76 -7.11
CA ASN A 135 17.65 7.95 -7.52
C ASN A 135 16.93 9.25 -7.14
N LYS A 136 15.59 9.28 -7.21
CA LYS A 136 14.80 10.45 -6.84
C LYS A 136 14.77 10.68 -5.33
N ASN A 137 14.85 9.63 -4.52
CA ASN A 137 14.70 9.67 -3.06
C ASN A 137 16.00 9.24 -2.33
N MET A 138 17.15 9.40 -3.00
CA MET A 138 18.43 8.82 -2.57
C MET A 138 18.85 9.30 -1.18
N ASN A 139 18.71 10.59 -0.89
CA ASN A 139 19.11 11.16 0.39
C ASN A 139 18.33 10.56 1.57
N GLU A 140 17.05 10.28 1.36
CA GLU A 140 16.17 9.72 2.39
C GLU A 140 16.44 8.23 2.58
N ILE A 141 16.69 7.53 1.48
CA ILE A 141 17.08 6.12 1.49
C ILE A 141 18.44 5.94 2.18
N GLU A 142 19.40 6.84 1.96
CA GLU A 142 20.69 6.79 2.66
C GLU A 142 20.55 6.94 4.18
N ASP A 143 19.58 7.74 4.64
CA ASP A 143 19.35 7.96 6.07
C ASP A 143 18.53 6.83 6.70
N LEU A 144 17.56 6.23 5.99
CA LEU A 144 16.99 4.92 6.34
C LEU A 144 18.10 3.92 6.65
N VAL A 145 19.05 3.80 5.73
CA VAL A 145 20.07 2.76 5.85
C VAL A 145 20.96 2.91 7.10
N LYS A 146 21.04 4.11 7.67
CA LYS A 146 21.85 4.37 8.86
C LYS A 146 21.13 4.03 10.17
N ASP A 147 19.79 4.06 10.21
CA ASP A 147 19.02 4.14 11.46
C ASP A 147 18.13 2.92 11.80
N ILE A 148 18.15 1.82 11.03
CA ILE A 148 17.13 0.76 11.19
C ILE A 148 17.71 -0.55 11.76
N GLY A 149 16.86 -1.31 12.48
CA GLY A 149 17.19 -2.60 13.08
C GLY A 149 17.26 -3.78 12.09
N LYS A 150 17.82 -4.90 12.58
CA LYS A 150 18.29 -6.09 11.85
C LYS A 150 17.56 -6.54 10.59
N ASP A 151 16.22 -6.60 10.59
CA ASP A 151 15.47 -7.16 9.45
C ASP A 151 15.37 -6.16 8.27
N ILE A 152 15.47 -4.86 8.56
CA ILE A 152 15.54 -3.79 7.57
C ILE A 152 17.00 -3.36 7.30
N GLU A 153 17.97 -3.72 8.17
CA GLU A 153 19.41 -3.62 7.83
C GLU A 153 19.74 -4.42 6.54
N ASP A 154 19.12 -5.59 6.35
CA ASP A 154 19.31 -6.41 5.15
C ASP A 154 18.71 -5.74 3.89
N TRP A 155 17.59 -5.04 4.04
CA TRP A 155 16.99 -4.23 2.97
C TRP A 155 17.85 -3.01 2.62
N ALA A 156 18.34 -2.34 3.64
CA ALA A 156 19.20 -1.19 3.53
C ALA A 156 20.57 -1.54 2.90
N ALA A 157 21.10 -2.73 3.20
CA ALA A 157 22.28 -3.27 2.52
C ALA A 157 22.03 -3.50 1.03
N LYS A 158 20.89 -4.11 0.66
CA LYS A 158 20.52 -4.30 -0.76
C LYS A 158 20.35 -2.98 -1.51
N LEU A 159 19.76 -1.96 -0.88
CA LEU A 159 19.63 -0.62 -1.48
C LEU A 159 20.98 0.09 -1.64
N LYS A 160 21.90 -0.07 -0.67
CA LYS A 160 23.28 0.43 -0.79
C LYS A 160 24.01 -0.15 -1.98
N ASP A 161 23.88 -1.45 -2.23
CA ASP A 161 24.52 -2.10 -3.39
C ASP A 161 23.96 -1.53 -4.71
N ILE A 162 22.64 -1.34 -4.82
CA ILE A 162 22.00 -0.75 -6.02
C ILE A 162 22.41 0.72 -6.23
N LEU A 163 22.64 1.48 -5.16
CA LEU A 163 23.06 2.87 -5.22
C LEU A 163 24.54 3.08 -5.59
N GLN A 164 25.35 2.03 -5.50
CA GLN A 164 26.80 2.08 -5.73
C GLN A 164 27.25 1.50 -7.08
N GLU A 165 26.33 0.87 -7.84
CA GLU A 165 26.54 0.49 -9.25
C GLU A 165 26.25 1.66 -10.23
#